data_AF-A0A4Q5LT43-F1
#
_entry.id   AF-A0A4Q5LT43-F1
#
_cell.length_a   1.000
_cell.length_b   1.000
_cell.length_c   1.000
_cell.angle_alpha   90.00
_cell.angle_beta   90.00
_cell.angle_gamma   90.00
#
_symmetry.space_group_name_H-M   'P 1'
#
loop_
_entity.id
_entity.type
_entity.pdbx_description
1 polymer ?
#
loop_
_entity_poly.entity_id
_entity_poly.type
_entity_poly.pdbx_seq_one_letter_code
_entity_poly.pdbx_strand_id
1 'polypeptide(L)' 'MRTKYKTSTRSALAEQYKVSLPTFRKWLMRIPDLELSETQRTLTPKQVEKICTHLGEPPD' A
#
# COMPACT_ATOMS: atom_id res chain seq x y z
N MET A 1 -11.74 12.62 12.32
CA MET A 1 -11.61 11.75 11.13
C MET A 1 -11.10 10.40 11.58
N ARG A 2 -11.91 9.33 11.51
CA ARG A 2 -11.42 7.96 11.75
C ARG A 2 -10.80 7.48 10.44
N THR A 3 -9.47 7.47 10.35
CA THR A 3 -8.81 6.83 9.21
C THR A 3 -9.08 5.33 9.30
N LYS A 4 -9.86 4.78 8.37
CA LYS A 4 -10.17 3.34 8.27
C LYS A 4 -8.87 2.52 8.16
N TYR A 5 -7.84 3.12 7.56
CA TYR A 5 -6.53 2.52 7.36
C TYR A 5 -5.53 2.96 8.43
N LYS A 6 -4.71 2.02 8.89
CA LYS A 6 -3.58 2.27 9.80
C LYS A 6 -2.30 2.47 8.98
N THR A 7 -1.29 3.09 9.58
CA THR A 7 0.07 3.06 9.05
C THR A 7 0.54 1.61 8.93
N SER A 8 0.99 1.21 7.75
CA SER A 8 1.47 -0.15 7.48
C SER A 8 2.76 -0.10 6.68
N THR A 9 3.59 -1.13 6.79
CA THR A 9 4.78 -1.25 5.95
C THR A 9 4.41 -1.87 4.60
N ARG A 10 5.26 -1.66 3.58
CA ARG A 10 5.07 -2.28 2.26
C ARG A 10 5.02 -3.81 2.36
N SER A 11 5.82 -4.40 3.26
CA SER A 11 5.83 -5.84 3.50
C SER A 11 4.52 -6.32 4.12
N ALA A 12 3.99 -5.61 5.11
CA ALA A 12 2.71 -5.98 5.74
C ALA A 12 1.55 -5.91 4.74
N LEU A 13 1.51 -4.90 3.87
CA LEU A 13 0.51 -4.86 2.80
C LEU A 13 0.72 -5.97 1.78
N ALA A 14 1.95 -6.22 1.33
CA ALA A 14 2.23 -7.31 0.40
C ALA A 14 1.73 -8.66 0.94
N GLU A 15 1.92 -8.90 2.25
CA GLU A 15 1.42 -10.08 2.96
C GLU A 15 -0.12 -10.14 2.96
N GLN A 16 -0.80 -9.03 3.26
CA GLN A 16 -2.27 -8.94 3.20
C GLN A 16 -2.82 -9.20 1.80
N TYR A 17 -2.16 -8.67 0.77
CA TYR A 17 -2.50 -8.92 -0.62
C TYR A 17 -2.06 -10.31 -1.12
N LYS A 18 -1.41 -11.12 -0.28
CA LYS A 18 -0.87 -12.46 -0.59
C LYS A 18 0.06 -12.43 -1.82
N VAL A 19 0.83 -11.37 -1.95
CA VAL A 19 1.82 -11.17 -3.02
C VAL A 19 3.22 -10.97 -2.48
N SER A 20 4.24 -11.30 -3.26
CA SER A 20 5.62 -11.00 -2.90
C SER A 20 5.89 -9.49 -2.90
N LEU A 21 6.78 -9.03 -2.03
CA LEU A 21 7.21 -7.62 -1.98
C LEU A 21 7.64 -7.02 -3.34
N PRO A 22 8.42 -7.70 -4.22
CA PRO A 22 8.74 -7.16 -5.53
C PRO A 22 7.53 -7.01 -6.45
N THR A 23 6.55 -7.93 -6.37
CA THR A 23 5.28 -7.84 -7.11
C THR A 23 4.47 -6.66 -6.60
N PHE A 24 4.37 -6.51 -5.28
CA PHE A 24 3.68 -5.38 -4.67
C PHE A 24 4.33 -4.04 -5.06
N ARG A 25 5.67 -3.95 -5.10
CA ARG A 25 6.37 -2.75 -5.59
C ARG A 25 6.00 -2.41 -7.04
N LYS A 26 5.90 -3.40 -7.92
CA LYS A 26 5.45 -3.19 -9.31
C LYS A 26 4.01 -2.68 -9.37
N TRP A 27 3.14 -3.13 -8.47
CA TRP A 27 1.77 -2.64 -8.36
C TRP A 27 1.73 -1.18 -7.90
N LEU A 28 2.51 -0.83 -6.87
CA LEU A 28 2.63 0.54 -6.39
C LEU A 28 3.10 1.52 -7.47
N MET A 29 4.05 1.09 -8.32
CA MET A 29 4.54 1.89 -9.46
C MET A 29 3.47 2.14 -10.54
N ARG A 30 2.40 1.35 -10.57
CA ARG A 30 1.28 1.54 -11.51
C ARG A 30 0.20 2.48 -10.99
N ILE A 31 0.24 2.86 -9.71
CA ILE A 31 -0.75 3.74 -9.10
C ILE A 31 -0.36 5.19 -9.44
N PRO A 32 -1.11 5.91 -10.28
CA PRO A 32 -0.86 7.33 -10.53
C PRO A 32 -1.06 8.12 -9.23
N ASP A 33 -0.33 9.24 -9.06
CA ASP A 33 -0.42 10.11 -7.87
C ASP A 33 -0.03 9.44 -6.53
N LEU A 34 0.68 8.31 -6.57
CA LEU A 34 1.26 7.69 -5.39
C LEU A 34 2.73 8.08 -5.27
N GLU A 35 2.98 9.23 -4.63
CA GLU A 35 4.34 9.62 -4.26
C GLU A 35 4.86 8.73 -3.13
N LEU A 36 5.74 7.79 -3.48
CA LEU A 36 6.49 6.97 -2.55
C LEU A 36 7.95 7.40 -2.60
N SER A 37 8.47 7.92 -1.50
CA SER A 37 9.91 8.09 -1.38
C SER A 37 10.59 6.71 -1.35
N GLU A 38 11.69 6.52 -2.08
CA GLU A 38 12.41 5.25 -2.12
C GLU A 38 12.89 4.80 -0.73
N THR A 39 13.20 5.77 0.14
CA THR A 39 13.62 5.58 1.53
C THR A 39 12.45 5.34 2.50
N GLN A 40 11.21 5.56 2.07
CA GLN A 40 10.04 5.50 2.95
C GLN A 40 9.63 4.05 3.22
N ARG A 41 9.98 3.54 4.40
CA ARG A 41 9.70 2.17 4.84
C ARG A 41 8.24 1.94 5.24
N THR A 42 7.58 2.97 5.74
CA THR A 42 6.20 2.96 6.28
C THR A 42 5.27 3.80 5.41
N LEU A 43 4.12 3.23 5.06
CA LEU A 43 3.07 3.92 4.31
C LEU A 43 2.15 4.63 5.30
N THR A 44 1.85 5.90 4.98
CA THR A 44 0.87 6.70 5.72
C THR A 44 -0.54 6.15 5.49
N PRO A 45 -1.49 6.34 6.42
CA PRO A 45 -2.85 5.85 6.24
C PRO A 45 -3.52 6.39 4.96
N LYS A 46 -3.17 7.61 4.51
CA LYS A 46 -3.61 8.17 3.22
C LYS A 46 -3.05 7.41 2.03
N GLN A 47 -1.78 6.99 2.08
CA GLN A 47 -1.20 6.16 1.02
C GLN A 47 -1.83 4.77 1.01
N VAL A 48 -2.02 4.16 2.19
CA VAL A 48 -2.71 2.85 2.30
C VAL A 48 -4.12 2.94 1.74
N GLU A 49 -4.87 4.01 2.05
CA GLU A 49 -6.19 4.26 1.49
C GLU A 49 -6.16 4.30 -0.05
N LYS A 50 -5.28 5.12 -0.65
CA LYS A 50 -5.12 5.18 -2.11
C LYS A 50 -4.80 3.82 -2.72
N ILE A 51 -3.89 3.07 -2.08
CA ILE A 51 -3.48 1.74 -2.52
C ILE A 51 -4.68 0.79 -2.50
N CYS A 52 -5.45 0.76 -1.41
CA CYS A 52 -6.65 -0.06 -1.28
C CYS A 52 -7.75 0.37 -2.26
N THR A 53 -7.92 1.67 -2.52
CA THR A 53 -8.89 2.15 -3.50
C THR A 53 -8.52 1.73 -4.92
N HIS A 54 -7.23 1.71 -5.27
CA HIS A 54 -6.78 1.41 -6.63
C HIS A 54 -6.60 -0.10 -6.89
N LEU A 55 -6.08 -0.84 -5.92
CA LEU A 55 -5.84 -2.28 -6.03
C LEU A 55 -7.03 -3.14 -5.54
N GLY A 56 -7.99 -2.54 -4.84
CA GLY A 56 -9.05 -3.24 -4.13
C GLY A 56 -8.69 -3.51 -2.66
N GLU A 57 -9.70 -3.79 -1.84
CA GLU A 57 -9.48 -4.21 -0.45
C GLU A 57 -8.76 -5.58 -0.44
N PRO A 58 -7.71 -5.75 0.36
CA PRO A 58 -7.02 -7.04 0.45
C PRO A 58 -8.01 -8.12 0.95
N PRO A 59 -7.90 -9.35 0.44
CA PRO A 59 -8.70 -10.46 0.96
C PRO A 59 -8.24 -10.75 2.39
N ASP A 60 -9.18 -10.70 3.33
CA ASP A 60 -9.00 -11.03 4.75
C ASP A 60 -8.17 -12.32 4.96
#